data_AF-A0A2E9A4Z6-F1
#
_entry.id   AF-A0A2E9A4Z6-F1
#
_cell.length_a   1.000
_cell.length_b   1.000
_cell.length_c   1.000
_cell.angle_alpha   90.00
_cell.angle_beta   90.00
_cell.angle_gamma   90.00
#
_symmetry.space_group_name_H-M   'P 1'
#
loop_
_entity.id
_entity.type
_entity.pdbx_description
1 polymer ?
#
loop_
_entity_poly.entity_id
_entity_poly.type
_entity_poly.pdbx_seq_one_letter_code
_entity_poly.pdbx_strand_id
1 'polypeptide(L)'
;MDSSIVRKIAKARDYAEQSDRIKILQCKIEFQGKNSAHQIEFDRGTWLCDCNYFSSNQICSHSMALEIFMKDMLASQIESADLLSEVEEILRQAN
;
A
#
# COMPACT_ATOMS: atom_id res chain seq x y z
N MET A 1 24.45 12.45 -27.47
CA MET A 1 23.61 11.61 -26.57
C MET A 1 24.12 11.80 -25.17
N ASP A 2 23.30 12.34 -24.27
CA ASP A 2 23.73 12.65 -22.89
C ASP A 2 23.94 11.35 -22.11
N SER A 3 25.21 10.93 -22.00
CA SER A 3 25.60 9.68 -21.33
C SER A 3 25.17 9.60 -19.87
N SER A 4 24.78 10.73 -19.26
CA SER A 4 24.25 10.77 -17.90
C SER A 4 22.80 10.29 -17.83
N ILE A 5 21.96 10.64 -18.80
CA ILE A 5 20.55 10.23 -18.89
C ILE A 5 20.47 8.71 -19.10
N VAL A 6 21.30 8.16 -19.98
CA VAL A 6 21.34 6.71 -20.26
C VAL A 6 21.64 5.92 -18.99
N ARG A 7 22.63 6.36 -18.19
CA ARG A 7 22.97 5.73 -16.91
C ARG A 7 21.86 5.86 -15.88
N LYS A 8 21.13 6.99 -15.86
CA LYS A 8 19.97 7.19 -14.97
C LYS A 8 18.81 6.27 -15.35
N ILE A 9 18.54 6.08 -16.64
CA ILE A 9 17.50 5.16 -17.12
C ILE A 9 17.83 3.71 -16.72
N ALA A 10 19.09 3.28 -16.91
CA ALA A 10 19.52 1.96 -16.49
C ALA A 10 19.29 1.73 -14.98
N LYS A 11 19.74 2.66 -14.14
CA LYS A 11 19.52 2.60 -12.69
C LYS A 11 18.04 2.60 -12.32
N ALA A 12 17.20 3.39 -13.01
CA ALA A 12 15.78 3.45 -12.73
C ALA A 12 15.10 2.09 -12.98
N ARG A 13 15.51 1.38 -14.04
CA ARG A 13 15.04 0.01 -14.31
C ARG A 13 15.48 -0.96 -13.21
N ASP A 14 16.75 -0.91 -12.80
CA ASP A 14 17.25 -1.76 -11.71
C ASP A 14 16.50 -1.52 -10.39
N TYR A 15 16.16 -0.27 -10.08
CA TYR A 15 15.40 0.06 -8.86
C TYR A 15 13.92 -0.32 -8.94
N ALA A 16 13.33 -0.35 -10.13
CA ALA A 16 11.95 -0.80 -10.29
C ALA A 16 11.77 -2.29 -9.96
N GLU A 17 12.84 -3.08 -10.01
CA GLU A 17 12.85 -4.51 -9.65
C GLU A 17 13.16 -4.74 -8.14
N GLN A 18 13.50 -3.69 -7.37
CA GLN A 18 13.90 -3.76 -5.96
C GLN A 18 12.78 -3.22 -5.05
N SER A 19 11.66 -3.94 -4.95
CA SER A 19 10.46 -3.51 -4.20
C SER A 19 10.69 -3.33 -2.69
N ASP A 20 11.69 -4.01 -2.12
CA ASP A 20 12.13 -3.88 -0.72
C ASP A 20 12.67 -2.47 -0.40
N ARG A 21 13.11 -1.73 -1.43
CA ARG A 21 13.65 -0.37 -1.27
C ARG A 21 12.59 0.72 -1.40
N ILE A 22 11.34 0.35 -1.68
CA ILE A 22 10.26 1.29 -1.95
C ILE A 22 9.23 1.17 -0.83
N LYS A 23 9.00 2.28 -0.12
CA LYS A 23 7.91 2.41 0.85
C LYS A 23 6.91 3.45 0.37
N ILE A 24 5.63 3.12 0.39
CA ILE A 24 4.55 4.09 0.25
C ILE A 24 4.21 4.59 1.63
N LEU A 25 4.32 5.90 1.82
CA LEU A 25 3.90 6.55 3.07
C LEU A 25 2.45 7.00 2.97
N GLN A 26 2.11 7.65 1.86
CA GLN A 26 0.78 8.14 1.56
C GLN A 26 0.53 8.14 0.05
N CYS A 27 -0.68 7.81 -0.38
CA CYS A 27 -1.10 8.01 -1.76
C CYS A 27 -2.59 8.32 -1.86
N LYS A 28 -2.98 8.96 -2.97
CA LYS A 28 -4.37 9.16 -3.38
C LYS A 28 -4.57 8.54 -4.75
N ILE A 29 -5.60 7.72 -4.88
CA ILE A 29 -5.87 6.90 -6.03
C ILE A 29 -7.31 7.14 -6.46
N GLU A 30 -7.50 7.43 -7.74
CA GLU A 30 -8.81 7.37 -8.37
C GLU A 30 -9.00 5.96 -8.95
N PHE A 31 -10.00 5.25 -8.45
CA PHE A 31 -10.34 3.90 -8.87
C PHE A 31 -11.60 3.92 -9.72
N GLN A 32 -11.49 3.60 -11.01
CA GLN A 32 -12.64 3.49 -11.88
C GLN A 32 -13.35 2.14 -11.66
N GLY A 33 -14.39 2.15 -10.83
CA GLY A 33 -15.31 1.04 -10.69
C GLY A 33 -16.23 0.91 -11.90
N LYS A 34 -17.01 -0.19 -11.94
CA LYS A 34 -17.98 -0.45 -13.01
C LYS A 34 -19.09 0.61 -13.08
N ASN A 35 -19.49 1.17 -11.93
CA ASN A 35 -20.64 2.07 -11.82
C ASN A 35 -20.23 3.53 -11.55
N SER A 36 -19.06 3.75 -10.97
CA SER A 36 -18.58 5.07 -10.53
C SER A 36 -17.08 5.04 -10.28
N ALA A 37 -16.44 6.22 -10.38
CA ALA A 37 -15.10 6.41 -9.85
C ALA A 37 -15.15 6.56 -8.33
N HIS A 38 -14.10 6.09 -7.66
CA HIS A 38 -13.94 6.13 -6.21
C HIS A 38 -12.59 6.73 -5.85
N GLN A 39 -12.56 7.62 -4.87
CA GLN A 39 -11.32 8.10 -4.28
C GLN A 39 -10.89 7.15 -3.17
N ILE A 40 -9.64 6.73 -3.22
CA ILE A 40 -9.01 5.87 -2.23
C ILE A 40 -7.75 6.54 -1.73
N GLU A 41 -7.61 6.61 -0.42
CA GLU A 41 -6.41 7.10 0.25
C GLU A 41 -5.73 5.97 0.99
N PHE A 42 -4.40 6.00 0.99
CA PHE A 42 -3.58 5.19 1.87
C PHE A 42 -2.76 6.13 2.74
N ASP A 43 -2.73 5.90 4.05
CA ASP A 43 -1.80 6.56 4.98
C ASP A 43 -1.25 5.53 5.96
N ARG A 44 0.06 5.28 5.88
CA ARG A 44 0.81 4.42 6.82
C ARG A 44 0.08 3.11 7.19
N GLY A 45 -0.31 2.32 6.19
CA GLY A 45 -0.96 1.01 6.40
C GLY A 45 -2.48 1.06 6.49
N THR A 46 -3.09 2.25 6.53
CA THR A 46 -4.55 2.40 6.60
C THR A 46 -5.12 2.79 5.24
N TRP A 47 -6.10 2.02 4.77
CA TRP A 47 -6.90 2.39 3.61
C TRP A 47 -8.13 3.19 4.00
N LEU A 48 -8.54 4.11 3.13
CA LEU A 48 -9.82 4.79 3.19
C LEU A 48 -10.41 4.83 1.78
N CYS A 49 -11.64 4.34 1.60
CA CYS A 49 -12.36 4.46 0.33
C CYS A 49 -13.66 5.22 0.55
N ASP A 50 -13.99 6.12 -0.38
CA ASP A 50 -15.22 6.92 -0.34
C ASP A 50 -16.52 6.15 -0.62
N CYS A 51 -16.42 4.87 -0.98
CA CYS A 51 -17.61 4.08 -1.32
C CYS A 51 -18.46 3.77 -0.07
N ASN A 52 -19.78 3.72 -0.25
CA ASN A 52 -20.73 3.49 0.85
C ASN A 52 -20.43 2.21 1.65
N TYR A 53 -20.02 1.13 0.98
CA TYR A 53 -19.71 -0.13 1.66
C TYR A 53 -18.52 -0.02 2.62
N PHE A 54 -17.51 0.77 2.25
CA PHE A 54 -16.32 0.97 3.09
C PHE A 54 -16.68 1.68 4.40
N SER A 55 -17.56 2.68 4.35
CA SER A 55 -17.95 3.47 5.53
C SER A 55 -18.41 2.61 6.72
N SER A 56 -19.11 1.51 6.44
CA SER A 56 -19.64 0.61 7.48
C SER A 56 -18.70 -0.53 7.85
N ASN A 57 -17.80 -0.95 6.95
CA ASN A 57 -17.04 -2.19 7.10
C ASN A 57 -15.52 -1.98 7.20
N GLN A 58 -15.03 -0.78 6.92
CA GLN A 58 -13.60 -0.46 6.82
C GLN A 58 -12.83 -1.34 5.81
N ILE A 59 -13.57 -1.96 4.89
CA ILE A 59 -13.08 -2.78 3.79
C ILE A 59 -14.09 -2.70 2.65
N CYS A 60 -13.62 -2.76 1.41
CA CYS A 60 -14.46 -2.89 0.22
C CYS A 60 -13.69 -3.57 -0.91
N SER A 61 -14.38 -3.89 -2.01
CA SER A 61 -13.73 -4.48 -3.19
C SER A 61 -12.57 -3.62 -3.74
N HIS A 62 -12.63 -2.30 -3.58
CA HIS A 62 -11.58 -1.41 -4.07
C HIS A 62 -10.33 -1.43 -3.20
N SER A 63 -10.47 -1.33 -1.86
CA SER A 63 -9.33 -1.46 -0.95
C SER A 63 -8.71 -2.85 -1.06
N MET A 64 -9.53 -3.90 -1.17
CA MET A 64 -9.05 -5.27 -1.40
C MET A 64 -8.30 -5.41 -2.72
N ALA A 65 -8.78 -4.78 -3.80
CA ALA A 65 -8.08 -4.82 -5.08
C ALA A 65 -6.70 -4.16 -5.00
N LEU A 66 -6.57 -3.04 -4.28
CA LEU A 66 -5.29 -2.37 -4.08
C LEU A 66 -4.34 -3.16 -3.17
N GLU A 67 -4.85 -3.78 -2.11
CA GLU A 67 -4.07 -4.71 -1.27
C GLU A 67 -3.47 -5.85 -2.10
N ILE A 68 -4.28 -6.45 -2.99
CA ILE A 68 -3.81 -7.52 -3.89
C ILE A 68 -2.81 -6.98 -4.92
N PHE A 69 -3.11 -5.84 -5.54
CA PHE A 69 -2.27 -5.23 -6.57
C PHE A 69 -0.90 -4.79 -6.03
N MET A 70 -0.86 -4.31 -4.79
CA MET A 70 0.33 -3.73 -4.16
C MET A 70 0.98 -4.66 -3.14
N LYS A 71 0.52 -5.91 -3.05
CA LYS A 71 0.92 -6.89 -2.03
C LYS A 71 2.43 -6.94 -1.82
N ASP A 72 3.21 -7.06 -2.88
CA ASP A 72 4.67 -7.21 -2.76
C ASP A 72 5.36 -5.95 -2.22
N MET A 73 4.78 -4.78 -2.46
CA MET A 73 5.31 -3.49 -1.96
C MET A 73 4.81 -3.15 -0.56
N LEU A 74 3.64 -3.66 -0.16
CA LEU A 74 3.10 -3.52 1.20
C LEU A 74 3.71 -4.55 2.15
N ALA A 75 4.01 -5.76 1.68
CA ALA A 75 4.64 -6.81 2.48
C ALA A 75 6.04 -6.41 3.00
N SER A 76 6.77 -5.56 2.29
CA SER A 76 8.07 -5.01 2.73
C SER A 76 7.93 -3.88 3.77
N GLN A 77 6.71 -3.40 4.04
CA GLN A 77 6.45 -2.28 4.94
C GLN A 77 5.97 -2.72 6.32
N ILE A 78 5.55 -3.98 6.47
CA ILE A 78 5.22 -4.55 7.78
C ILE A 78 6.55 -4.94 8.45
N GLU A 79 7.04 -4.08 9.33
CA GLU A 79 8.24 -4.40 10.10
C GLU A 79 7.92 -5.52 11.10
N SER A 80 8.81 -6.52 11.18
CA SER A 80 8.60 -7.67 12.07
C SER A 80 8.46 -7.27 13.55
N ALA A 81 8.96 -6.09 13.92
CA ALA A 81 8.79 -5.50 15.24
C ALA A 81 7.35 -5.03 15.51
N ASP A 82 6.64 -4.54 14.50
CA ASP A 82 5.24 -4.07 14.62
C ASP A 82 4.28 -5.26 14.82
N LEU A 83 4.55 -6.40 14.17
CA LEU A 83 3.78 -7.62 14.37
C LEU A 83 3.95 -8.20 15.78
N LEU A 84 5.15 -8.11 16.36
CA LEU A 84 5.42 -8.61 17.70
C LEU A 84 4.76 -7.74 18.76
N SER A 85 4.79 -6.41 18.61
CA SER A 85 4.13 -5.49 19.54
C SER A 85 2.61 -5.62 19.49
N GLU A 86 2.01 -5.75 18.31
CA GLU A 86 0.57 -6.01 18.15
C GLU A 86 0.16 -7.33 18.81
N VAL A 87 0.93 -8.41 18.61
CA VAL A 87 0.65 -9.71 19.24
C VAL A 87 0.77 -9.64 20.75
N GLU A 88 1.80 -8.98 21.29
CA GLU A 88 1.97 -8.79 22.74
C GLU A 88 0.80 -8.01 23.35
N GLU A 89 0.31 -6.99 22.66
CA GLU A 89 -0.81 -6.17 23.12
C GLU A 89 -2.14 -6.96 23.11
N ILE A 90 -2.38 -7.77 22.07
CA ILE A 90 -3.54 -8.68 22.02
C ILE A 90 -3.49 -9.68 23.17
N LEU A 91 -2.33 -10.30 23.44
CA LEU A 91 -2.15 -11.25 24.54
C LEU A 91 -2.35 -10.60 25.91
N ARG A 92 -2.02 -9.31 26.05
CA ARG A 92 -2.24 -8.54 27.28
C ARG A 92 -3.71 -8.23 27.52
N GLN A 93 -4.49 -7.97 26.48
CA GLN A 93 -5.92 -7.66 26.58
C GLN A 93 -6.78 -8.92 26.80
N ALA A 94 -6.26 -10.10 26.47
CA ALA A 94 -6.94 -11.39 26.63
C ALA A 94 -6.75 -12.03 28.03
N ASN A 95 -5.95 -11.43 28.91
CA ASN A 95 -5.70 -11.85 30.30
C ASN A 95 -6.22 -10.80 31.30
#